data_AF-A0A5B8A069-F1
#
_entry.id   AF-A0A5B8A069-F1
#
_cell.length_a   1.000
_cell.length_b   1.000
_cell.length_c   1.000
_cell.angle_alpha   90.00
_cell.angle_beta   90.00
_cell.angle_gamma   90.00
#
_symmetry.space_group_name_H-M   'P 1'
#
loop_
_entity.id
_entity.type
_entity.pdbx_description
1 polymer ?
#
loop_
_entity_poly.entity_id
_entity_poly.type
_entity_poly.pdbx_seq_one_letter_code
_entity_poly.pdbx_strand_id
1 'polypeptide(L)'
;MLKLEGEYTLSERMMRKCLRIAQEAEFTQYAVMSAQALRTLYAELRQPARYKTISAELMRLQTLLTLEETAAQVYWDTKIALAHSVKSRRFLLNELPAHIKELEKLHQQAGSFTTFNYLYNSLLFQQGLVGDYDGIIRLTATTAKDFAKGKINAKRFDKRFNNFMSVYAHLRCRRVQEGLVLAEHYLQDFHHSSGNWFYFLEHYLLLAMHAANYAQARDLINMARKNPYYRKQRVAAQQRWDLYDAYLQFVLPDQSPLRAMHFAQFVQTVPDYSRDKQGYNVAILILQFLHYLRRRDIETLMARLESLRKYQQTHLRDPATLRSQLFFRLLVLTVKKDFDSKASEKHGQAWLARLREAPQPGEAFAEIEIIPYEDLWALTLNILRTAEVKH
;
A
#
# COMPACT_ATOMS: atom_id res chain seq x y z
N MET A 1 19.87 -3.44 40.17
CA MET A 1 21.32 -3.25 40.38
C MET A 1 21.57 -2.04 41.26
N LEU A 2 21.46 -0.78 40.79
CA LEU A 2 21.73 0.43 41.59
C LEU A 2 21.04 0.47 42.97
N LYS A 3 19.75 0.11 43.04
CA LYS A 3 19.02 0.02 44.31
C LYS A 3 19.60 -1.01 45.29
N LEU A 4 20.09 -2.15 44.78
CA LEU A 4 20.70 -3.21 45.60
C LEU A 4 22.07 -2.78 46.13
N GLU A 5 22.73 -1.86 45.44
CA GLU A 5 24.01 -1.23 45.83
C GLU A 5 23.81 0.00 46.75
N GLY A 6 22.59 0.31 47.18
CA GLY A 6 22.30 1.48 48.05
C GLY A 6 22.23 2.84 47.34
N GLU A 7 22.33 2.88 46.00
CA GLU A 7 22.30 4.11 45.19
C GLU A 7 20.86 4.61 44.95
N TYR A 8 20.18 4.97 46.04
CA TYR A 8 18.75 5.33 46.03
C TYR A 8 18.45 6.65 45.32
N THR A 9 19.29 7.67 45.48
CA THR A 9 19.11 9.00 44.87
C THR A 9 19.24 8.95 43.35
N LEU A 10 20.25 8.23 42.86
CA LEU A 10 20.45 8.01 41.43
C LEU A 10 19.30 7.17 40.85
N SER A 11 18.88 6.12 41.54
CA SER A 11 17.75 5.28 41.16
C SER A 11 16.46 6.09 41.05
N GLU A 12 16.14 6.94 42.04
CA GLU A 12 14.97 7.84 42.00
C GLU A 12 15.02 8.74 40.76
N ARG A 13 16.16 9.41 40.52
CA ARG A 13 16.34 10.33 39.40
C ARG A 13 16.12 9.65 38.06
N MET A 14 16.67 8.46 37.87
CA MET A 14 16.51 7.70 36.63
C MET A 14 15.06 7.25 36.42
N MET A 15 14.40 6.73 37.46
CA MET A 15 13.02 6.27 37.36
C MET A 15 12.03 7.42 37.13
N ARG A 16 12.24 8.58 37.76
CA ARG A 16 11.46 9.80 37.46
C ARG A 16 11.65 10.26 36.02
N LYS A 17 12.89 10.25 35.51
CA LYS A 17 13.17 10.58 34.11
C LYS A 17 12.48 9.59 33.16
N CYS A 18 12.55 8.29 33.45
CA CYS A 18 11.88 7.25 32.68
C CYS A 18 10.36 7.43 32.68
N LEU A 19 9.75 7.62 33.86
CA LEU A 19 8.32 7.88 34.02
C LEU A 19 7.87 9.10 33.20
N ARG A 20 8.59 10.22 33.32
CA ARG A 20 8.29 11.44 32.57
C ARG A 20 8.33 11.22 31.05
N ILE A 21 9.40 10.61 30.54
CA ILE A 21 9.53 10.33 29.09
C ILE A 21 8.43 9.37 28.64
N ALA A 22 8.14 8.33 29.42
CA ALA A 22 7.10 7.36 29.12
C ALA A 22 5.71 8.01 29.09
N GLN A 23 5.41 8.95 29.99
CA GLN A 23 4.15 9.68 29.97
C GLN A 23 4.05 10.67 28.80
N GLU A 24 5.11 11.45 28.54
CA GLU A 24 5.15 12.37 27.40
C GLU A 24 4.98 11.64 26.05
N ALA A 25 5.48 10.40 25.93
CA ALA A 25 5.36 9.57 24.73
C ALA A 25 4.26 8.50 24.82
N GLU A 26 3.43 8.53 25.87
CA GLU A 26 2.32 7.60 26.11
C GLU A 26 2.71 6.11 26.04
N PHE A 27 3.90 5.76 26.50
CA PHE A 27 4.31 4.37 26.72
C PHE A 27 3.84 3.88 28.09
N THR A 28 2.53 3.63 28.21
CA THR A 28 1.86 3.30 29.48
C THR A 28 2.53 2.15 30.23
N GLN A 29 2.94 1.08 29.54
CA GLN A 29 3.63 -0.05 30.18
C GLN A 29 4.91 0.38 30.90
N TYR A 30 5.75 1.20 30.26
CA TYR A 30 6.98 1.70 30.88
C TYR A 30 6.68 2.72 32.00
N ALA A 31 5.60 3.48 31.88
CA ALA A 31 5.14 4.36 32.95
C ALA A 31 4.71 3.55 34.19
N VAL A 32 3.95 2.46 34.01
CA VAL A 32 3.56 1.52 35.09
C VAL A 32 4.81 0.93 35.75
N MET A 33 5.76 0.40 34.98
CA MET A 33 6.99 -0.17 35.51
C MET A 33 7.81 0.86 36.32
N SER A 34 7.92 2.09 35.81
CA SER A 34 8.64 3.17 36.48
C SER A 34 7.95 3.61 37.77
N ALA A 35 6.62 3.73 37.76
CA ALA A 35 5.83 4.08 38.94
C ALA A 35 5.85 2.97 40.00
N GLN A 36 5.85 1.70 39.60
CA GLN A 36 6.05 0.55 40.51
C GLN A 36 7.42 0.62 41.19
N ALA A 37 8.49 0.87 40.42
CA ALA A 37 9.84 0.99 40.96
C ALA A 37 9.96 2.15 41.96
N LEU A 38 9.38 3.31 41.64
CA LEU A 38 9.34 4.48 42.53
C LEU A 38 8.51 4.23 43.80
N ARG A 39 7.36 3.54 43.68
CA ARG A 39 6.54 3.15 44.84
C ARG A 39 7.33 2.30 45.82
N THR A 40 8.01 1.27 45.32
CA THR A 40 8.85 0.40 46.14
C THR A 40 9.99 1.19 46.80
N LEU A 41 10.64 2.08 46.04
CA LEU A 41 11.70 2.95 46.56
C LEU A 41 11.21 3.86 47.70
N TYR A 42 10.07 4.52 47.55
CA TYR A 42 9.54 5.41 48.60
C TYR A 42 9.04 4.66 49.84
N ALA A 43 8.60 3.41 49.68
CA ALA A 43 8.28 2.55 50.82
C ALA A 43 9.52 2.24 51.65
N GLU A 44 10.62 1.85 50.99
CA GLU A 44 11.90 1.55 51.64
C GLU A 44 12.54 2.77 52.30
N LEU A 45 12.50 3.92 51.62
CA LEU A 45 12.97 5.20 52.16
C LEU A 45 12.02 5.80 53.21
N ARG A 46 10.90 5.14 53.52
CA ARG A 46 9.87 5.59 54.48
C ARG A 46 9.37 7.01 54.20
N GLN A 47 9.09 7.31 52.93
CA GLN A 47 8.59 8.62 52.47
C GLN A 47 7.07 8.56 52.18
N PRO A 48 6.20 8.65 53.21
CA PRO A 48 4.77 8.33 53.09
C PRO A 48 4.00 9.23 52.10
N ALA A 49 4.32 10.52 52.06
CA ALA A 49 3.65 11.46 51.14
C ALA A 49 3.93 11.09 49.67
N ARG A 50 5.20 10.89 49.31
CA ARG A 50 5.61 10.49 47.96
C ARG A 50 5.10 9.11 47.59
N TYR A 51 5.12 8.17 48.54
CA TYR A 51 4.53 6.84 48.37
C TYR A 51 3.03 6.91 48.02
N LYS A 52 2.26 7.73 48.74
CA LYS A 52 0.82 7.89 48.49
C LYS A 52 0.57 8.49 47.11
N THR A 53 1.30 9.54 46.73
CA THR A 53 1.19 10.18 45.41
C THR A 53 1.47 9.19 44.28
N ILE A 54 2.62 8.50 44.32
CA ILE A 54 2.98 7.57 43.24
C ILE A 54 2.08 6.33 43.21
N SER A 55 1.52 5.91 44.35
CA SER A 55 0.58 4.78 44.40
C SER A 55 -0.75 5.12 43.70
N ALA A 56 -1.26 6.34 43.89
CA ALA A 56 -2.45 6.81 43.17
C ALA A 56 -2.20 6.92 41.66
N GLU A 57 -1.04 7.47 41.29
CA GLU A 57 -0.62 7.56 39.88
C GLU A 57 -0.46 6.19 39.24
N LEU A 58 0.17 5.24 39.93
CA LEU A 58 0.32 3.86 39.49
C LEU A 58 -1.04 3.20 39.25
N MET A 59 -2.00 3.37 40.17
CA MET A 59 -3.34 2.81 40.01
C MET A 59 -4.02 3.34 38.74
N ARG A 60 -3.94 4.65 38.49
CA ARG A 60 -4.48 5.27 37.26
C ARG A 60 -3.80 4.70 36.00
N LEU A 61 -2.47 4.56 36.02
CA LEU A 61 -1.71 4.00 34.90
C LEU A 61 -2.03 2.52 34.65
N GLN A 62 -2.28 1.74 35.70
CA GLN A 62 -2.69 0.34 35.59
C GLN A 62 -4.08 0.21 34.97
N THR A 63 -5.05 1.03 35.39
CA THR A 63 -6.37 1.06 34.75
C THR A 63 -6.28 1.41 33.27
N LEU A 64 -5.46 2.41 32.92
CA LEU A 64 -5.22 2.76 31.51
C LEU A 64 -4.58 1.59 30.75
N LEU A 65 -3.57 0.93 31.32
CA LEU A 65 -2.89 -0.21 30.69
C LEU A 65 -3.88 -1.35 30.41
N THR A 66 -4.79 -1.66 31.33
CA THR A 66 -5.82 -2.69 31.12
C THR A 66 -6.73 -2.38 29.93
N LEU A 67 -7.13 -1.11 29.75
CA LEU A 67 -7.90 -0.68 28.58
C LEU A 67 -7.07 -0.83 27.28
N GLU A 68 -5.79 -0.45 27.33
CA GLU A 68 -4.88 -0.59 26.18
C GLU A 68 -4.62 -2.06 25.81
N GLU A 69 -4.45 -2.95 26.78
CA GLU A 69 -4.27 -4.38 26.58
C GLU A 69 -5.54 -5.03 26.01
N THR A 70 -6.72 -4.62 26.48
CA THR A 70 -8.00 -5.08 25.91
C THR A 70 -8.12 -4.64 24.45
N ALA A 71 -7.80 -3.38 24.13
CA ALA A 71 -7.80 -2.89 22.75
C ALA A 71 -6.75 -3.60 21.88
N ALA A 72 -5.58 -3.90 22.45
CA ALA A 72 -4.53 -4.65 21.76
C ALA A 72 -5.03 -6.05 21.39
N GLN A 73 -5.68 -6.76 22.32
CA GLN A 73 -6.23 -8.09 22.05
C GLN A 73 -7.22 -8.08 20.88
N VAL A 74 -8.23 -7.21 20.92
CA VAL A 74 -9.22 -7.05 19.83
C VAL A 74 -8.54 -6.78 18.48
N TYR A 75 -7.56 -5.87 18.47
CA TYR A 75 -6.81 -5.54 17.25
C TYR A 75 -5.96 -6.71 16.73
N TRP A 76 -5.22 -7.40 17.60
CA TRP A 76 -4.33 -8.47 17.17
C TRP A 76 -5.08 -9.72 16.75
N ASP A 77 -6.20 -10.06 17.40
CA ASP A 77 -7.08 -11.15 17.00
C ASP A 77 -7.65 -10.90 15.58
N THR A 78 -8.12 -9.68 15.34
CA THR A 78 -8.55 -9.22 14.01
C THR A 78 -7.42 -9.32 12.98
N LYS A 79 -6.22 -8.87 13.35
CA LYS A 79 -5.07 -8.80 12.44
C LYS A 79 -4.52 -10.17 12.07
N ILE A 80 -4.50 -11.13 13.00
CA ILE A 80 -4.13 -12.51 12.71
C ILE A 80 -5.15 -13.13 11.75
N ALA A 81 -6.45 -12.92 11.99
CA ALA A 81 -7.51 -13.39 11.09
C ALA A 81 -7.36 -12.86 9.64
N LEU A 82 -6.88 -11.61 9.49
CA LEU A 82 -6.56 -11.01 8.18
C LEU A 82 -5.39 -11.67 7.45
N ALA A 83 -4.37 -12.15 8.18
CA ALA A 83 -3.16 -12.74 7.61
C ALA A 83 -3.38 -14.13 6.99
N HIS A 84 -4.55 -14.74 7.21
CA HIS A 84 -4.92 -16.04 6.67
C HIS A 84 -5.51 -15.93 5.23
N SER A 85 -6.23 -16.96 4.81
CA SER A 85 -6.72 -17.12 3.43
C SER A 85 -7.71 -16.02 2.98
N VAL A 86 -7.97 -15.93 1.66
CA VAL A 86 -9.04 -15.07 1.11
C VAL A 86 -10.41 -15.40 1.74
N LYS A 87 -10.63 -16.67 2.11
CA LYS A 87 -11.86 -17.13 2.76
C LYS A 87 -12.02 -16.56 4.18
N SER A 88 -10.94 -16.48 4.97
CA SER A 88 -11.00 -15.90 6.33
C SER A 88 -11.23 -14.40 6.25
N ARG A 89 -10.62 -13.70 5.29
CA ARG A 89 -10.86 -12.26 5.06
C ARG A 89 -12.33 -11.96 4.73
N ARG A 90 -13.00 -12.82 3.95
CA ARG A 90 -14.45 -12.70 3.68
C ARG A 90 -15.32 -12.91 4.92
N PHE A 91 -14.95 -13.83 5.79
CA PHE A 91 -15.68 -14.05 7.05
C PHE A 91 -15.49 -12.88 8.01
N LEU A 92 -14.26 -12.39 8.14
CA LEU A 92 -13.92 -11.28 9.01
C LEU A 92 -14.61 -9.96 8.61
N LEU A 93 -14.91 -9.75 7.32
CA LEU A 93 -15.69 -8.59 6.87
C LEU A 93 -17.02 -8.42 7.63
N ASN A 94 -17.63 -9.52 8.08
CA ASN A 94 -18.87 -9.48 8.85
C ASN A 94 -18.65 -9.12 10.33
N GLU A 95 -17.50 -9.48 10.89
CA GLU A 95 -17.18 -9.29 12.32
C GLU A 95 -16.47 -7.95 12.59
N LEU A 96 -15.76 -7.42 11.59
CA LEU A 96 -14.96 -6.21 11.69
C LEU A 96 -15.74 -4.98 12.19
N PRO A 97 -17.00 -4.73 11.78
CA PRO A 97 -17.78 -3.62 12.33
C PRO A 97 -18.00 -3.72 13.85
N ALA A 98 -18.17 -4.93 14.39
CA ALA A 98 -18.35 -5.13 15.82
C ALA A 98 -17.05 -4.84 16.58
N HIS A 99 -15.91 -5.33 16.09
CA HIS A 99 -14.60 -5.05 16.66
C HIS A 99 -14.24 -3.56 16.62
N ILE A 100 -14.59 -2.86 15.52
CA ILE A 100 -14.37 -1.41 15.42
C ILE A 100 -15.18 -0.67 16.48
N LYS A 101 -16.46 -1.01 16.65
CA LYS A 101 -17.31 -0.39 17.68
C LYS A 101 -16.77 -0.61 19.09
N GLU A 102 -16.19 -1.78 19.35
CA GLU A 102 -15.51 -2.07 20.62
C GLU A 102 -14.25 -1.21 20.80
N LEU A 103 -13.41 -1.10 19.77
CA LEU A 103 -12.22 -0.24 19.78
C LEU A 103 -12.58 1.25 19.95
N GLU A 104 -13.68 1.72 19.34
CA GLU A 104 -14.20 3.09 19.55
C GLU A 104 -14.56 3.33 21.02
N LYS A 105 -15.28 2.39 21.64
CA LYS A 105 -15.64 2.46 23.07
C LYS A 105 -14.38 2.47 23.95
N LEU A 106 -13.42 1.58 23.69
CA LEU A 106 -12.17 1.51 24.43
C LEU A 106 -11.35 2.79 24.27
N HIS A 107 -11.28 3.34 23.07
CA HIS A 107 -10.59 4.60 22.81
C HIS A 107 -11.27 5.78 23.52
N GLN A 108 -12.61 5.84 23.52
CA GLN A 108 -13.36 6.87 24.24
C GLN A 108 -13.11 6.82 25.76
N GLN A 109 -12.92 5.62 26.32
CA GLN A 109 -12.63 5.42 27.74
C GLN A 109 -11.16 5.73 28.08
N ALA A 110 -10.22 5.28 27.25
CA ALA A 110 -8.79 5.39 27.53
C ALA A 110 -8.20 6.76 27.16
N GLY A 111 -8.64 7.33 26.03
CA GLY A 111 -8.13 8.60 25.49
C GLY A 111 -6.64 8.58 25.16
N SER A 112 -6.03 7.41 24.93
CA SER A 112 -4.59 7.27 24.68
C SER A 112 -4.25 7.08 23.21
N PHE A 113 -3.00 7.38 22.86
CA PHE A 113 -2.42 7.12 21.55
C PHE A 113 -2.50 5.64 21.17
N THR A 114 -2.27 4.72 22.13
CA THR A 114 -2.26 3.28 21.84
C THR A 114 -3.64 2.81 21.35
N THR A 115 -4.71 3.18 22.07
CA THR A 115 -6.09 2.85 21.66
C THR A 115 -6.48 3.56 20.36
N PHE A 116 -6.10 4.83 20.20
CA PHE A 116 -6.27 5.57 18.95
C PHE A 116 -5.62 4.84 17.77
N ASN A 117 -4.38 4.39 17.93
CA ASN A 117 -3.60 3.75 16.86
C ASN A 117 -4.22 2.40 16.46
N TYR A 118 -4.73 1.62 17.42
CA TYR A 118 -5.45 0.38 17.09
C TYR A 118 -6.74 0.67 16.33
N LEU A 119 -7.55 1.63 16.79
CA LEU A 119 -8.77 2.04 16.10
C LEU A 119 -8.48 2.56 14.68
N TYR A 120 -7.53 3.48 14.54
CA TYR A 120 -7.15 4.09 13.26
C TYR A 120 -6.70 3.03 12.24
N ASN A 121 -5.85 2.09 12.65
CA ASN A 121 -5.41 1.02 11.75
C ASN A 121 -6.55 0.06 11.38
N SER A 122 -7.42 -0.30 12.34
CA SER A 122 -8.61 -1.14 12.05
C SER A 122 -9.58 -0.48 11.07
N LEU A 123 -9.79 0.83 11.20
CA LEU A 123 -10.61 1.59 10.25
C LEU A 123 -9.98 1.59 8.85
N LEU A 124 -8.68 1.87 8.73
CA LEU A 124 -7.99 1.80 7.43
C LEU A 124 -8.16 0.41 6.77
N PHE A 125 -7.99 -0.66 7.54
CA PHE A 125 -8.15 -2.02 7.03
C PHE A 125 -9.59 -2.29 6.58
N GLN A 126 -10.59 -1.88 7.34
CA GLN A 126 -11.99 -2.03 6.95
C GLN A 126 -12.26 -1.35 5.61
N GLN A 127 -11.86 -0.08 5.48
CA GLN A 127 -12.06 0.71 4.28
C GLN A 127 -11.36 0.07 3.06
N GLY A 128 -10.12 -0.41 3.24
CA GLY A 128 -9.36 -1.09 2.19
C GLY A 128 -9.96 -2.43 1.75
N LEU A 129 -10.58 -3.17 2.67
CA LEU A 129 -11.24 -4.44 2.38
C LEU A 129 -12.56 -4.27 1.63
N VAL A 130 -13.37 -3.28 2.00
CA VAL A 130 -14.63 -2.97 1.31
C VAL A 130 -14.41 -2.18 0.02
N GLY A 131 -13.21 -1.65 -0.20
CA GLY A 131 -12.84 -0.85 -1.37
C GLY A 131 -13.29 0.61 -1.29
N ASP A 132 -13.67 1.12 -0.11
CA ASP A 132 -13.96 2.55 0.10
C ASP A 132 -12.65 3.33 0.31
N TYR A 133 -11.94 3.53 -0.79
CA TYR A 133 -10.70 4.31 -0.81
C TYR A 133 -10.96 5.80 -0.54
N ASP A 134 -12.15 6.32 -0.86
CA ASP A 134 -12.54 7.68 -0.47
C ASP A 134 -12.64 7.82 1.05
N GLY A 135 -13.10 6.77 1.74
CA GLY A 135 -13.07 6.64 3.20
C GLY A 135 -11.66 6.74 3.76
N ILE A 136 -10.68 6.07 3.12
CA ILE A 136 -9.26 6.19 3.49
C ILE A 136 -8.75 7.63 3.30
N ILE A 137 -9.11 8.30 2.21
CA ILE A 137 -8.74 9.71 1.97
C ILE A 137 -9.31 10.61 3.07
N ARG A 138 -10.59 10.47 3.39
CA ARG A 138 -11.25 11.26 4.47
C ARG A 138 -10.59 10.99 5.83
N LEU A 139 -10.31 9.74 6.14
CA LEU A 139 -9.70 9.32 7.40
C LEU A 139 -8.28 9.89 7.53
N THR A 140 -7.42 9.68 6.54
CA THR A 140 -6.03 10.18 6.54
C THR A 140 -5.96 11.71 6.58
N ALA A 141 -6.87 12.41 5.91
CA ALA A 141 -6.97 13.87 5.95
C ALA A 141 -7.42 14.38 7.33
N THR A 142 -8.41 13.72 7.95
CA THR A 142 -8.89 14.08 9.29
C THR A 142 -7.82 13.84 10.34
N THR A 143 -7.16 12.68 10.28
CA THR A 143 -6.04 12.34 11.17
C THR A 143 -4.87 13.32 11.02
N ALA A 144 -4.52 13.73 9.79
CA ALA A 144 -3.48 14.74 9.58
C ALA A 144 -3.86 16.10 10.21
N LYS A 145 -5.12 16.51 10.14
CA LYS A 145 -5.62 17.73 10.79
C LYS A 145 -5.57 17.63 12.32
N ASP A 146 -5.98 16.51 12.89
CA ASP A 146 -5.94 16.30 14.34
C ASP A 146 -4.50 16.20 14.87
N PHE A 147 -3.60 15.59 14.10
CA PHE A 147 -2.16 15.61 14.37
C PHE A 147 -1.60 17.04 14.38
N ALA A 148 -1.91 17.85 13.36
CA ALA A 148 -1.47 19.24 13.28
C ALA A 148 -2.02 20.11 14.44
N LYS A 149 -3.19 19.75 14.98
CA LYS A 149 -3.79 20.39 16.16
C LYS A 149 -3.23 19.88 17.50
N GLY A 150 -2.26 18.95 17.49
CA GLY A 150 -1.67 18.39 18.70
C GLY A 150 -2.57 17.41 19.45
N LYS A 151 -3.65 16.91 18.84
CA LYS A 151 -4.54 15.93 19.46
C LYS A 151 -3.99 14.50 19.43
N ILE A 152 -2.98 14.26 18.61
CA ILE A 152 -2.33 12.96 18.45
C ILE A 152 -0.87 13.10 18.88
N ASN A 153 -0.36 12.14 19.64
CA ASN A 153 0.99 12.17 20.18
C ASN A 153 2.06 12.26 19.08
N ALA A 154 2.77 13.38 19.03
CA ALA A 154 3.79 13.68 18.01
C ALA A 154 4.98 12.73 18.03
N LYS A 155 5.32 12.13 19.18
CA LYS A 155 6.46 11.22 19.33
C LYS A 155 6.13 9.80 18.86
N ARG A 156 4.86 9.48 18.69
CA ARG A 156 4.37 8.11 18.41
C ARG A 156 3.73 7.97 17.04
N PHE A 157 3.09 9.01 16.54
CA PHE A 157 2.38 8.92 15.27
C PHE A 157 3.34 8.87 14.07
N ASP A 158 3.21 7.82 13.25
CA ASP A 158 3.96 7.74 12.00
C ASP A 158 3.22 8.52 10.90
N LYS A 159 3.53 9.82 10.80
CA LYS A 159 3.04 10.70 9.73
C LYS A 159 3.28 10.11 8.33
N ARG A 160 4.40 9.40 8.14
CA ARG A 160 4.77 8.83 6.83
C ARG A 160 3.81 7.73 6.43
N PHE A 161 3.41 6.88 7.38
CA PHE A 161 2.41 5.86 7.13
C PHE A 161 1.05 6.46 6.74
N ASN A 162 0.60 7.52 7.43
CA ASN A 162 -0.62 8.25 7.07
C ASN A 162 -0.55 8.84 5.65
N ASN A 163 0.58 9.48 5.32
CA ASN A 163 0.82 10.07 4.01
C ASN A 163 0.87 9.01 2.90
N PHE A 164 1.52 7.87 3.17
CA PHE A 164 1.50 6.72 2.28
C PHE A 164 0.07 6.23 2.02
N MET A 165 -0.73 6.02 3.07
CA MET A 165 -2.12 5.54 2.93
C MET A 165 -2.99 6.51 2.14
N SER A 166 -2.75 7.82 2.26
CA SER A 166 -3.41 8.84 1.46
C SER A 166 -3.07 8.70 -0.03
N VAL A 167 -1.78 8.66 -0.38
CA VAL A 167 -1.31 8.49 -1.77
C VAL A 167 -1.82 7.19 -2.38
N TYR A 168 -1.72 6.10 -1.61
CA TYR A 168 -2.24 4.80 -1.97
C TYR A 168 -3.74 4.85 -2.30
N ALA A 169 -4.56 5.47 -1.44
CA ALA A 169 -5.99 5.56 -1.69
C ALA A 169 -6.33 6.41 -2.93
N HIS A 170 -5.61 7.51 -3.19
CA HIS A 170 -5.79 8.31 -4.40
C HIS A 170 -5.51 7.51 -5.68
N LEU A 171 -4.46 6.67 -5.66
CA LEU A 171 -4.18 5.74 -6.76
C LEU A 171 -5.35 4.77 -6.95
N ARG A 172 -5.85 4.18 -5.85
CA ARG A 172 -6.89 3.15 -5.90
C ARG A 172 -8.28 3.66 -6.25
N CYS A 173 -8.61 4.93 -6.00
CA CYS A 173 -9.86 5.56 -6.48
C CYS A 173 -9.71 6.37 -7.78
N ARG A 174 -8.55 6.31 -8.44
CA ARG A 174 -8.24 7.04 -9.68
C ARG A 174 -8.34 8.57 -9.56
N ARG A 175 -8.13 9.13 -8.38
CA ARG A 175 -7.92 10.58 -8.18
C ARG A 175 -6.45 10.93 -8.42
N VAL A 176 -5.99 10.65 -9.64
CA VAL A 176 -4.56 10.57 -9.94
C VAL A 176 -3.87 11.92 -9.81
N GLN A 177 -4.50 12.99 -10.28
CA GLN A 177 -3.91 14.34 -10.24
C GLN A 177 -3.71 14.85 -8.81
N GLU A 178 -4.73 14.70 -7.95
CA GLU A 178 -4.63 15.02 -6.52
C GLU A 178 -3.56 14.16 -5.83
N GLY A 179 -3.55 12.86 -6.13
CA GLY A 179 -2.54 11.94 -5.61
C GLY A 179 -1.12 12.30 -5.99
N LEU A 180 -0.89 12.77 -7.22
CA LEU A 180 0.43 13.21 -7.70
C LEU A 180 0.98 14.40 -6.91
N VAL A 181 0.15 15.42 -6.71
CA VAL A 181 0.52 16.62 -5.95
C VAL A 181 0.87 16.25 -4.50
N LEU A 182 0.08 15.37 -3.88
CA LEU A 182 0.35 14.89 -2.54
C LEU A 182 1.63 14.03 -2.48
N ALA A 183 1.84 13.16 -3.46
CA ALA A 183 3.00 12.27 -3.50
C ALA A 183 4.31 13.06 -3.62
N GLU A 184 4.33 14.09 -4.46
CA GLU A 184 5.45 15.01 -4.60
C GLU A 184 5.79 15.69 -3.27
N HIS A 185 4.77 16.24 -2.60
CA HIS A 185 4.94 16.92 -1.33
C HIS A 185 5.38 15.98 -0.20
N TYR A 186 4.84 14.76 -0.14
CA TYR A 186 5.12 13.82 0.95
C TYR A 186 6.43 13.05 0.79
N LEU A 187 7.06 13.04 -0.40
CA LEU A 187 8.31 12.34 -0.65
C LEU A 187 9.43 12.71 0.34
N GLN A 188 9.47 13.99 0.76
CA GLN A 188 10.46 14.52 1.71
C GLN A 188 10.37 13.88 3.12
N ASP A 189 9.20 13.34 3.50
CA ASP A 189 9.02 12.73 4.82
C ASP A 189 9.69 11.34 4.91
N PHE A 190 10.11 10.76 3.77
CA PHE A 190 10.69 9.42 3.70
C PHE A 190 12.21 9.48 3.55
N HIS A 191 12.92 8.76 4.41
CA HIS A 191 14.38 8.69 4.33
C HIS A 191 14.82 7.80 3.17
N HIS A 192 15.65 8.33 2.26
CA HIS A 192 16.06 7.69 1.00
C HIS A 192 16.74 6.31 1.15
N SER A 193 17.32 6.00 2.31
CA SER A 193 17.93 4.69 2.58
C SER A 193 16.94 3.60 3.02
N SER A 194 15.67 3.96 3.27
CA SER A 194 14.68 3.05 3.83
C SER A 194 13.92 2.28 2.73
N GLY A 195 13.52 1.04 3.02
CA GLY A 195 12.62 0.30 2.13
C GLY A 195 11.27 1.00 1.91
N ASN A 196 10.78 1.72 2.93
CA ASN A 196 9.54 2.49 2.84
C ASN A 196 9.63 3.62 1.81
N TRP A 197 10.80 4.25 1.65
CA TRP A 197 11.00 5.28 0.62
C TRP A 197 10.81 4.70 -0.78
N PHE A 198 11.41 3.54 -1.07
CA PHE A 198 11.22 2.90 -2.36
C PHE A 198 9.78 2.44 -2.58
N TYR A 199 9.12 1.89 -1.55
CA TYR A 199 7.74 1.46 -1.66
C TYR A 199 6.78 2.63 -1.89
N PHE A 200 7.03 3.78 -1.25
CA PHE A 200 6.31 5.03 -1.54
C PHE A 200 6.57 5.51 -2.97
N LEU A 201 7.83 5.48 -3.41
CA LEU A 201 8.22 5.89 -4.76
C LEU A 201 7.58 5.01 -5.85
N GLU A 202 7.36 3.71 -5.60
CA GLU A 202 6.61 2.83 -6.51
C GLU A 202 5.17 3.34 -6.72
N HIS A 203 4.49 3.79 -5.66
CA HIS A 203 3.12 4.30 -5.76
C HIS A 203 3.07 5.68 -6.44
N TYR A 204 4.08 6.51 -6.16
CA TYR A 204 4.23 7.79 -6.85
C TYR A 204 4.47 7.58 -8.36
N LEU A 205 5.32 6.62 -8.72
CA LEU A 205 5.53 6.22 -10.12
C LEU A 205 4.23 5.75 -10.77
N LEU A 206 3.46 4.90 -10.10
CA LEU A 206 2.17 4.41 -10.63
C LEU A 206 1.17 5.55 -10.84
N LEU A 207 1.10 6.53 -9.93
CA LEU A 207 0.31 7.74 -10.14
C LEU A 207 0.77 8.50 -11.39
N ALA A 208 2.08 8.65 -11.60
CA ALA A 208 2.60 9.35 -12.79
C ALA A 208 2.24 8.59 -14.08
N MET A 209 2.34 7.26 -14.06
CA MET A 209 1.94 6.39 -15.18
C MET A 209 0.43 6.49 -15.47
N HIS A 210 -0.41 6.53 -14.43
CA HIS A 210 -1.87 6.68 -14.56
C HIS A 210 -2.31 8.08 -15.00
N ALA A 211 -1.48 9.09 -14.76
CA ALA A 211 -1.72 10.45 -15.25
C ALA A 211 -1.22 10.68 -16.67
N ALA A 212 -0.67 9.64 -17.31
CA ALA A 212 0.10 9.73 -18.55
C ALA A 212 1.27 10.74 -18.48
N ASN A 213 1.76 11.07 -17.28
CA ASN A 213 2.94 11.91 -17.08
C ASN A 213 4.22 11.05 -17.15
N TYR A 214 4.50 10.54 -18.35
CA TYR A 214 5.61 9.62 -18.58
C TYR A 214 6.99 10.27 -18.39
N ALA A 215 7.10 11.59 -18.49
CA ALA A 215 8.32 12.33 -18.18
C ALA A 215 8.66 12.20 -16.69
N GLN A 216 7.69 12.50 -15.82
CA GLN A 216 7.86 12.34 -14.37
C GLN A 216 8.09 10.87 -13.99
N ALA A 217 7.37 9.93 -14.61
CA ALA A 217 7.60 8.50 -14.39
C ALA A 217 9.06 8.08 -14.69
N ARG A 218 9.63 8.59 -15.79
CA ARG A 218 11.04 8.36 -16.15
C ARG A 218 12.00 8.91 -15.09
N ASP A 219 11.73 10.11 -14.59
CA ASP A 219 12.56 10.75 -13.56
C ASP A 219 12.53 9.97 -12.25
N LEU A 220 11.35 9.45 -11.86
CA LEU A 220 11.18 8.61 -10.67
C LEU A 220 11.93 7.27 -10.79
N ILE A 221 11.87 6.60 -11.95
CA ILE A 221 12.66 5.38 -12.20
C ILE A 221 14.16 5.65 -12.11
N ASN A 222 14.62 6.75 -12.72
CA ASN A 222 16.02 7.15 -12.64
C ASN A 222 16.45 7.47 -11.21
N MET A 223 15.60 8.16 -10.44
CA MET A 223 15.83 8.47 -9.03
C MET A 223 15.96 7.19 -8.21
N ALA A 224 15.09 6.20 -8.43
CA ALA A 224 15.16 4.91 -7.77
C ALA A 224 16.47 4.16 -8.10
N ARG A 225 16.81 4.05 -9.39
CA ARG A 225 17.98 3.28 -9.85
C ARG A 225 19.32 3.90 -9.48
N LYS A 226 19.40 5.24 -9.39
CA LYS A 226 20.60 5.96 -8.95
C LYS A 226 20.81 5.88 -7.43
N ASN A 227 19.78 5.51 -6.66
CA ASN A 227 19.90 5.41 -5.21
C ASN A 227 20.84 4.24 -4.82
N PRO A 228 21.89 4.46 -4.00
CA PRO A 228 22.84 3.41 -3.60
C PRO A 228 22.20 2.19 -2.92
N TYR A 229 21.00 2.34 -2.35
CA TYR A 229 20.28 1.29 -1.64
C TYR A 229 19.37 0.46 -2.57
N TYR A 230 19.25 0.80 -3.85
CA TYR A 230 18.40 0.09 -4.81
C TYR A 230 18.74 -1.41 -4.89
N ARG A 231 20.04 -1.73 -5.02
CA ARG A 231 20.54 -3.12 -5.10
C ARG A 231 20.33 -3.91 -3.81
N LYS A 232 20.09 -3.23 -2.67
CA LYS A 232 19.82 -3.88 -1.37
C LYS A 232 18.36 -4.30 -1.23
N GLN A 233 17.49 -3.91 -2.16
CA GLN A 233 16.11 -4.40 -2.16
C GLN A 233 16.05 -5.89 -2.46
N ARG A 234 14.95 -6.53 -2.03
CA ARG A 234 14.62 -7.90 -2.43
C ARG A 234 14.53 -8.00 -3.96
N VAL A 235 14.97 -9.12 -4.53
CA VAL A 235 14.89 -9.40 -5.97
C VAL A 235 13.50 -9.13 -6.54
N ALA A 236 12.46 -9.56 -5.82
CA ALA A 236 11.07 -9.32 -6.20
C ALA A 236 10.69 -7.85 -6.37
N ALA A 237 11.33 -6.92 -5.63
CA ALA A 237 11.09 -5.49 -5.78
C ALA A 237 11.84 -4.93 -6.99
N GLN A 238 13.10 -5.34 -7.19
CA GLN A 238 13.87 -4.96 -8.36
C GLN A 238 13.18 -5.38 -9.67
N GLN A 239 12.63 -6.60 -9.71
CA GLN A 239 11.87 -7.08 -10.86
C GLN A 239 10.59 -6.26 -11.14
N ARG A 240 9.94 -5.70 -10.09
CA ARG A 240 8.81 -4.78 -10.30
C ARG A 240 9.24 -3.48 -10.95
N TRP A 241 10.35 -2.90 -10.48
CA TRP A 241 10.94 -1.71 -11.09
C TRP A 241 11.32 -1.94 -12.56
N ASP A 242 11.86 -3.11 -12.88
CA ASP A 242 12.15 -3.47 -14.27
C ASP A 242 10.89 -3.59 -15.12
N LEU A 243 9.80 -4.13 -14.56
CA LEU A 243 8.50 -4.17 -15.25
C LEU A 243 7.93 -2.77 -15.48
N TYR A 244 8.02 -1.86 -14.50
CA TYR A 244 7.58 -0.47 -14.68
C TYR A 244 8.39 0.25 -15.75
N ASP A 245 9.71 0.06 -15.77
CA ASP A 245 10.60 0.59 -16.80
C ASP A 245 10.27 0.01 -18.19
N ALA A 246 9.96 -1.29 -18.28
CA ALA A 246 9.54 -1.91 -19.53
C ALA A 246 8.20 -1.33 -20.05
N TYR A 247 7.23 -1.07 -19.18
CA TYR A 247 5.99 -0.38 -19.56
C TYR A 247 6.25 1.06 -20.03
N LEU A 248 7.12 1.79 -19.34
CA LEU A 248 7.51 3.13 -19.74
C LEU A 248 8.19 3.14 -21.11
N GLN A 249 9.15 2.24 -21.35
CA GLN A 249 9.82 2.08 -22.64
C GLN A 249 8.86 1.63 -23.74
N PHE A 250 7.82 0.86 -23.40
CA PHE A 250 6.79 0.51 -24.35
C PHE A 250 5.97 1.72 -24.79
N VAL A 251 5.60 2.63 -23.88
CA VAL A 251 4.82 3.82 -24.25
C VAL A 251 5.68 4.91 -24.87
N LEU A 252 6.89 5.09 -24.36
CA LEU A 252 7.91 5.98 -24.90
C LEU A 252 9.05 5.14 -25.50
N PRO A 253 8.87 4.58 -26.70
CA PRO A 253 9.95 3.84 -27.37
C PRO A 253 11.11 4.81 -27.59
N ASP A 254 12.18 4.63 -26.82
CA ASP A 254 13.42 5.34 -27.02
C ASP A 254 13.99 4.90 -28.38
N GLN A 255 14.52 5.85 -29.16
CA GLN A 255 15.13 5.54 -30.45
C GLN A 255 16.51 4.85 -30.30
N SER A 256 16.93 4.57 -29.05
CA SER A 256 18.16 3.86 -28.73
C SER A 256 18.05 2.35 -29.03
N PRO A 257 18.88 1.81 -29.96
CA PRO A 257 18.87 0.38 -30.30
C PRO A 257 19.18 -0.55 -29.12
N LEU A 258 20.08 -0.13 -28.22
CA LEU A 258 20.46 -0.91 -27.04
C LEU A 258 19.29 -1.09 -26.06
N ARG A 259 18.51 -0.04 -25.82
CA ARG A 259 17.33 -0.12 -24.96
C ARG A 259 16.23 -0.96 -25.60
N ALA A 260 16.02 -0.83 -26.91
CA ALA A 260 15.09 -1.68 -27.65
C ALA A 260 15.46 -3.18 -27.53
N MET A 261 16.76 -3.50 -27.58
CA MET A 261 17.27 -4.86 -27.38
C MET A 261 17.04 -5.36 -25.95
N HIS A 262 17.37 -4.56 -24.94
CA HIS A 262 17.13 -4.91 -23.53
C HIS A 262 15.64 -5.10 -23.22
N PHE A 263 14.78 -4.25 -23.78
CA PHE A 263 13.33 -4.40 -23.68
C PHE A 263 12.84 -5.69 -24.31
N ALA A 264 13.30 -6.01 -25.53
CA ALA A 264 12.93 -7.25 -26.21
C ALA A 264 13.40 -8.51 -25.44
N GLN A 265 14.63 -8.47 -24.89
CA GLN A 265 15.14 -9.53 -24.02
C GLN A 265 14.30 -9.66 -22.75
N PHE A 266 14.01 -8.56 -22.06
CA PHE A 266 13.18 -8.57 -20.86
C PHE A 266 11.84 -9.25 -21.13
N VAL A 267 11.10 -8.79 -22.16
CA VAL A 267 9.80 -9.33 -22.56
C VAL A 267 9.84 -10.84 -22.82
N GLN A 268 10.95 -11.38 -23.31
CA GLN A 268 11.14 -12.81 -23.57
C GLN A 268 11.55 -13.62 -22.32
N THR A 269 12.30 -13.01 -21.40
CA THR A 269 12.91 -13.69 -20.24
C THR A 269 12.13 -13.60 -18.94
N VAL A 270 10.99 -12.89 -18.91
CA VAL A 270 10.28 -12.68 -17.64
C VAL A 270 9.84 -14.02 -17.03
N PRO A 271 10.29 -14.36 -15.80
CA PRO A 271 9.92 -15.61 -15.15
C PRO A 271 8.47 -15.60 -14.67
N ASP A 272 7.88 -16.79 -14.55
CA ASP A 272 6.58 -16.98 -13.89
C ASP A 272 6.67 -16.53 -12.43
N TYR A 273 5.96 -15.46 -12.06
CA TYR A 273 5.91 -15.06 -10.66
C TYR A 273 5.06 -16.04 -9.85
N SER A 274 5.43 -16.23 -8.58
CA SER A 274 4.69 -17.05 -7.62
C SER A 274 3.21 -16.65 -7.53
N ARG A 275 2.35 -17.60 -7.12
CA ARG A 275 0.88 -17.44 -7.00
C ARG A 275 0.43 -16.22 -6.20
N ASP A 276 1.26 -15.67 -5.32
CA ASP A 276 0.96 -14.48 -4.50
C ASP A 276 1.10 -13.15 -5.27
N LYS A 277 1.37 -13.19 -6.58
CA LYS A 277 1.66 -12.01 -7.43
C LYS A 277 0.88 -12.01 -8.76
N GLN A 278 -0.38 -12.45 -8.72
CA GLN A 278 -1.22 -12.60 -9.91
C GLN A 278 -1.31 -11.32 -10.76
N GLY A 279 -1.40 -10.13 -10.14
CA GLY A 279 -1.48 -8.86 -10.86
C GLY A 279 -0.27 -8.57 -11.77
N TYR A 280 0.95 -8.86 -11.32
CA TYR A 280 2.15 -8.64 -12.13
C TYR A 280 2.24 -9.62 -13.29
N ASN A 281 1.83 -10.88 -13.10
CA ASN A 281 1.75 -11.87 -14.19
C ASN A 281 0.81 -11.39 -15.29
N VAL A 282 -0.36 -10.84 -14.94
CA VAL A 282 -1.29 -10.25 -15.92
C VAL A 282 -0.63 -9.10 -16.67
N ALA A 283 0.05 -8.18 -15.96
CA ALA A 283 0.72 -7.05 -16.58
C ALA A 283 1.83 -7.50 -17.56
N ILE A 284 2.58 -8.55 -17.26
CA ILE A 284 3.64 -9.08 -18.16
C ILE A 284 3.02 -9.65 -19.42
N LEU A 285 1.97 -10.46 -19.27
CA LEU A 285 1.26 -11.08 -20.38
C LEU A 285 0.65 -10.04 -21.33
N ILE A 286 0.07 -8.96 -20.77
CA ILE A 286 -0.41 -7.81 -21.54
C ILE A 286 0.74 -7.14 -22.29
N LEU A 287 1.85 -6.87 -21.61
CA LEU A 287 3.01 -6.21 -22.22
C LEU A 287 3.59 -7.05 -23.38
N GLN A 288 3.70 -8.36 -23.20
CA GLN A 288 4.11 -9.30 -24.25
C GLN A 288 3.17 -9.24 -25.45
N PHE A 289 1.85 -9.34 -25.22
CA PHE A 289 0.86 -9.26 -26.29
C PHE A 289 1.01 -7.96 -27.09
N LEU A 290 1.08 -6.82 -26.39
CA LEU A 290 1.20 -5.51 -27.01
C LEU A 290 2.53 -5.30 -27.75
N HIS A 291 3.63 -5.89 -27.24
CA HIS A 291 4.94 -5.88 -27.90
C HIS A 291 4.88 -6.58 -29.26
N TYR A 292 4.35 -7.82 -29.31
CA TYR A 292 4.25 -8.57 -30.55
C TYR A 292 3.23 -7.98 -31.51
N LEU A 293 2.15 -7.37 -31.00
CA LEU A 293 1.19 -6.63 -31.81
C LEU A 293 1.86 -5.49 -32.55
N ARG A 294 2.69 -4.69 -31.85
CA ARG A 294 3.44 -3.60 -32.46
C ARG A 294 4.45 -4.07 -33.50
N ARG A 295 5.06 -5.24 -33.30
CA ARG A 295 6.02 -5.84 -34.24
C ARG A 295 5.37 -6.59 -35.40
N ARG A 296 4.05 -6.81 -35.35
CA ARG A 296 3.29 -7.65 -36.28
C ARG A 296 3.78 -9.09 -36.39
N ASP A 297 4.33 -9.60 -35.29
CA ASP A 297 4.69 -11.00 -35.16
C ASP A 297 3.42 -11.78 -34.80
N ILE A 298 2.58 -12.06 -35.80
CA ILE A 298 1.25 -12.63 -35.61
C ILE A 298 1.34 -14.05 -35.05
N GLU A 299 2.31 -14.85 -35.50
CA GLU A 299 2.51 -16.21 -35.01
C GLU A 299 2.81 -16.22 -33.51
N THR A 300 3.79 -15.43 -33.07
CA THR A 300 4.13 -15.34 -31.64
C THR A 300 3.00 -14.72 -30.84
N LEU A 301 2.31 -13.71 -31.39
CA LEU A 301 1.14 -13.10 -30.74
C LEU A 301 0.03 -14.12 -30.48
N MET A 302 -0.27 -15.00 -31.43
CA MET A 302 -1.29 -16.03 -31.28
C MET A 302 -0.92 -17.03 -30.17
N ALA A 303 0.35 -17.45 -30.10
CA ALA A 303 0.83 -18.30 -29.00
C ALA A 303 0.71 -17.63 -27.62
N ARG A 304 0.97 -16.31 -27.55
CA ARG A 304 0.77 -15.52 -26.31
C ARG A 304 -0.69 -15.34 -25.97
N LEU A 305 -1.57 -15.20 -26.96
CA LEU A 305 -3.02 -15.13 -26.73
C LEU A 305 -3.55 -16.41 -26.10
N GLU A 306 -3.10 -17.59 -26.55
CA GLU A 306 -3.48 -18.87 -25.93
C GLU A 306 -2.97 -18.98 -24.49
N SER A 307 -1.75 -18.51 -24.22
CA SER A 307 -1.20 -18.43 -22.86
C SER A 307 -2.06 -17.51 -21.97
N LEU A 308 -2.49 -16.37 -22.51
CA LEU A 308 -3.46 -15.46 -21.89
C LEU A 308 -4.74 -16.23 -21.55
N ARG A 309 -5.36 -16.92 -22.52
CA ARG A 309 -6.65 -17.63 -22.36
C ARG A 309 -6.57 -18.69 -21.27
N LYS A 310 -5.50 -19.48 -21.27
CA LYS A 310 -5.23 -20.46 -20.22
C LYS A 310 -5.11 -19.80 -18.85
N TYR A 311 -4.41 -18.67 -18.76
CA TYR A 311 -4.28 -17.90 -17.52
C TYR A 311 -5.63 -17.38 -17.01
N GLN A 312 -6.45 -16.79 -17.89
CA GLN A 312 -7.79 -16.32 -17.55
C GLN A 312 -8.66 -17.44 -17.00
N GLN A 313 -8.67 -18.59 -17.67
CA GLN A 313 -9.44 -19.76 -17.24
C GLN A 313 -8.97 -20.32 -15.89
N THR A 314 -7.69 -20.18 -15.54
CA THR A 314 -7.13 -20.77 -14.31
C THR A 314 -7.18 -19.79 -13.13
N HIS A 315 -7.03 -18.49 -13.38
CA HIS A 315 -6.76 -17.50 -12.33
C HIS A 315 -7.73 -16.32 -12.28
N LEU A 316 -8.49 -16.03 -13.35
CA LEU A 316 -9.37 -14.84 -13.45
C LEU A 316 -10.85 -15.22 -13.47
N ARG A 317 -11.30 -16.01 -12.47
CA ARG A 317 -12.71 -16.41 -12.31
C ARG A 317 -13.49 -15.58 -11.30
N ASP A 318 -12.79 -14.82 -10.45
CA ASP A 318 -13.41 -14.05 -9.37
C ASP A 318 -13.95 -12.71 -9.90
N PRO A 319 -15.13 -12.24 -9.45
CA PRO A 319 -15.65 -10.91 -9.78
C PRO A 319 -14.65 -9.77 -9.60
N ALA A 320 -13.71 -9.88 -8.67
CA ALA A 320 -12.70 -8.85 -8.49
C ALA A 320 -11.67 -8.75 -9.63
N THR A 321 -11.56 -9.77 -10.47
CA THR A 321 -10.70 -9.73 -11.67
C THR A 321 -11.44 -9.20 -12.90
N LEU A 322 -12.63 -8.60 -12.72
CA LEU A 322 -13.48 -8.13 -13.81
C LEU A 322 -12.74 -7.18 -14.76
N ARG A 323 -11.93 -6.27 -14.24
CA ARG A 323 -11.19 -5.29 -15.05
C ARG A 323 -10.19 -5.99 -15.99
N SER A 324 -9.34 -6.87 -15.45
CA SER A 324 -8.48 -7.77 -16.24
C SER A 324 -9.27 -8.56 -17.28
N GLN A 325 -10.41 -9.16 -16.90
CA GLN A 325 -11.24 -9.96 -17.81
C GLN A 325 -11.82 -9.12 -18.96
N LEU A 326 -12.25 -7.89 -18.68
CA LEU A 326 -12.80 -6.98 -19.70
C LEU A 326 -11.70 -6.53 -20.66
N PHE A 327 -10.54 -6.14 -20.13
CA PHE A 327 -9.40 -5.74 -20.97
C PHE A 327 -8.89 -6.90 -21.83
N PHE A 328 -8.85 -8.11 -21.29
CA PHE A 328 -8.57 -9.31 -22.06
C PHE A 328 -9.50 -9.48 -23.26
N ARG A 329 -10.82 -9.29 -23.05
CA ARG A 329 -11.81 -9.43 -24.13
C ARG A 329 -11.56 -8.41 -25.24
N LEU A 330 -11.11 -7.20 -24.88
CA LEU A 330 -10.67 -6.19 -25.85
C LEU A 330 -9.44 -6.65 -26.64
N LEU A 331 -8.42 -7.25 -25.99
CA LEU A 331 -7.26 -7.79 -26.70
C LEU A 331 -7.63 -8.92 -27.67
N VAL A 332 -8.46 -9.88 -27.26
CA VAL A 332 -8.95 -10.96 -28.14
C VAL A 332 -9.76 -10.41 -29.31
N LEU A 333 -10.51 -9.33 -29.10
CA LEU A 333 -11.31 -8.71 -30.14
C LEU A 333 -10.44 -8.24 -31.32
N THR A 334 -9.23 -7.73 -31.04
CA THR A 334 -8.29 -7.30 -32.09
C THR A 334 -8.00 -8.43 -33.07
N VAL A 335 -7.75 -9.64 -32.57
CA VAL A 335 -7.51 -10.84 -33.39
C VAL A 335 -8.78 -11.28 -34.12
N LYS A 336 -9.95 -11.26 -33.45
CA LYS A 336 -11.23 -11.65 -34.06
C LYS A 336 -11.70 -10.72 -35.18
N LYS A 337 -11.15 -9.52 -35.25
CA LYS A 337 -11.42 -8.52 -36.28
C LYS A 337 -10.24 -8.37 -37.24
N ASP A 338 -9.38 -9.39 -37.31
CA ASP A 338 -8.24 -9.43 -38.22
C ASP A 338 -7.34 -8.20 -38.10
N PHE A 339 -7.20 -7.69 -36.88
CA PHE A 339 -6.44 -6.50 -36.51
C PHE A 339 -6.95 -5.18 -37.14
N ASP A 340 -8.16 -5.16 -37.71
CA ASP A 340 -8.80 -3.94 -38.22
C ASP A 340 -9.14 -3.00 -37.06
N SER A 341 -8.58 -1.79 -37.11
CA SER A 341 -8.64 -0.79 -36.05
C SER A 341 -10.06 -0.26 -35.86
N LYS A 342 -10.79 0.02 -36.94
CA LYS A 342 -12.14 0.59 -36.93
C LYS A 342 -13.16 -0.43 -36.44
N ALA A 343 -13.06 -1.66 -36.90
CA ALA A 343 -13.91 -2.77 -36.50
C ALA A 343 -13.65 -3.14 -35.04
N SER A 344 -12.38 -3.18 -34.62
CA SER A 344 -11.99 -3.42 -33.22
C SER A 344 -12.52 -2.33 -32.29
N GLU A 345 -12.39 -1.06 -32.67
CA GLU A 345 -12.92 0.07 -31.89
C GLU A 345 -14.45 0.03 -31.78
N LYS A 346 -15.15 -0.12 -32.91
CA LYS A 346 -16.62 -0.18 -32.96
C LYS A 346 -17.18 -1.32 -32.10
N HIS A 347 -16.62 -2.52 -32.21
CA HIS A 347 -17.10 -3.68 -31.46
C HIS A 347 -16.58 -3.71 -30.02
N GLY A 348 -15.50 -2.98 -29.72
CA GLY A 348 -14.91 -2.87 -28.39
C GLY A 348 -15.65 -1.90 -27.47
N GLN A 349 -16.43 -0.98 -28.03
CA GLN A 349 -17.06 0.11 -27.29
C GLN A 349 -17.89 -0.34 -26.08
N ALA A 350 -18.68 -1.42 -26.22
CA ALA A 350 -19.48 -1.97 -25.12
C ALA A 350 -18.61 -2.53 -23.98
N TRP A 351 -17.50 -3.18 -24.31
CA TRP A 351 -16.54 -3.70 -23.33
C TRP A 351 -15.77 -2.58 -22.64
N LEU A 352 -15.40 -1.54 -23.40
CA LEU A 352 -14.72 -0.35 -22.87
C LEU A 352 -15.63 0.44 -21.92
N ALA A 353 -16.92 0.59 -22.25
CA ALA A 353 -17.89 1.24 -21.36
C ALA A 353 -18.00 0.48 -20.02
N ARG A 354 -18.17 -0.85 -20.09
CA ARG A 354 -18.18 -1.70 -18.90
C ARG A 354 -16.87 -1.65 -18.10
N LEU A 355 -15.73 -1.50 -18.78
CA LEU A 355 -14.42 -1.39 -18.13
C LEU A 355 -14.31 -0.08 -17.34
N ARG A 356 -14.82 1.03 -17.89
CA ARG A 356 -14.85 2.33 -17.20
C ARG A 356 -15.74 2.30 -15.95
N GLU A 357 -16.84 1.57 -16.00
CA GLU A 357 -17.77 1.42 -14.88
C GLU A 357 -17.31 0.38 -13.84
N ALA A 358 -16.42 -0.54 -14.22
CA ALA A 358 -15.99 -1.61 -13.35
C ALA A 358 -15.19 -1.04 -12.15
N PRO A 359 -15.62 -1.34 -10.91
CA PRO A 359 -14.97 -0.83 -9.72
C PRO A 359 -13.53 -1.34 -9.63
N GLN A 360 -12.67 -0.56 -8.97
CA GLN A 360 -11.33 -1.02 -8.63
C GLN A 360 -11.45 -2.19 -7.64
N PRO A 361 -10.72 -3.30 -7.85
CA PRO A 361 -10.80 -4.42 -6.92
C PRO A 361 -10.37 -3.98 -5.52
N GLY A 362 -10.94 -4.61 -4.48
CA GLY A 362 -10.46 -4.42 -3.10
C GLY A 362 -9.06 -5.00 -2.89
N GLU A 363 -8.47 -4.77 -1.71
CA GLU A 363 -7.11 -5.25 -1.36
C GLU A 363 -6.92 -6.75 -1.45
N ALA A 364 -8.00 -7.53 -1.40
CA ALA A 364 -7.93 -8.97 -1.39
C ALA A 364 -7.35 -9.60 -2.69
N PHE A 365 -7.31 -8.84 -3.79
CA PHE A 365 -7.08 -9.38 -5.13
C PHE A 365 -5.77 -8.93 -5.81
N ALA A 366 -5.03 -8.01 -5.18
CA ALA A 366 -3.67 -7.60 -5.59
C ALA A 366 -3.48 -7.30 -7.10
N GLU A 367 -4.53 -6.84 -7.78
CA GLU A 367 -4.45 -6.39 -9.17
C GLU A 367 -3.93 -4.95 -9.19
N ILE A 368 -2.80 -4.73 -9.85
CA ILE A 368 -2.20 -3.41 -10.03
C ILE A 368 -2.08 -3.18 -11.53
N GLU A 369 -2.88 -2.24 -12.04
CA GLU A 369 -2.71 -1.72 -13.38
C GLU A 369 -1.48 -0.80 -13.36
N ILE A 370 -0.47 -1.07 -14.20
CA ILE A 370 0.69 -0.16 -14.33
C ILE A 370 0.29 1.08 -15.13
N ILE A 371 -0.47 0.85 -16.20
CA ILE A 371 -1.16 1.88 -16.97
C ILE A 371 -2.64 1.49 -16.97
N PRO A 372 -3.57 2.44 -16.80
CA PRO A 372 -4.98 2.18 -16.91
C PRO A 372 -5.34 1.40 -18.17
N TYR A 373 -6.14 0.35 -18.05
CA TYR A 373 -6.53 -0.49 -19.18
C TYR A 373 -7.25 0.29 -20.28
N GLU A 374 -7.98 1.35 -19.93
CA GLU A 374 -8.60 2.26 -20.89
C GLU A 374 -7.56 2.97 -21.77
N ASP A 375 -6.46 3.42 -21.17
CA ASP A 375 -5.37 4.08 -21.87
C ASP A 375 -4.55 3.08 -22.69
N LEU A 376 -4.32 1.88 -22.15
CA LEU A 376 -3.70 0.79 -22.91
C LEU A 376 -4.54 0.37 -24.10
N TRP A 377 -5.88 0.41 -23.99
CA TRP A 377 -6.76 0.13 -25.13
C TRP A 377 -6.63 1.21 -26.21
N ALA A 378 -6.62 2.49 -25.83
CA ALA A 378 -6.37 3.58 -26.76
C ALA A 378 -5.01 3.44 -27.47
N LEU A 379 -3.97 3.06 -26.72
CA LEU A 379 -2.65 2.76 -27.28
C LEU A 379 -2.68 1.56 -28.24
N THR A 380 -3.43 0.51 -27.91
CA THR A 380 -3.64 -0.68 -28.75
C THR A 380 -4.25 -0.28 -30.09
N LEU A 381 -5.33 0.50 -30.09
CA LEU A 381 -5.96 1.00 -31.31
C LEU A 381 -5.01 1.87 -32.14
N ASN A 382 -4.19 2.70 -31.49
CA ASN A 382 -3.20 3.53 -32.20
C ASN A 382 -2.13 2.67 -32.90
N ILE A 383 -1.68 1.58 -32.26
CA ILE A 383 -0.76 0.62 -32.87
C ILE A 383 -1.38 0.00 -34.14
N LEU A 384 -2.66 -0.40 -34.07
CA LEU A 384 -3.39 -0.94 -35.23
C LEU A 384 -3.51 0.09 -36.36
N ARG A 385 -3.93 1.32 -36.07
CA ARG A 385 -4.04 2.40 -37.08
C ARG A 385 -2.71 2.71 -37.76
N THR A 386 -1.64 2.80 -36.98
CA THR A 386 -0.28 3.04 -37.52
C THR A 386 0.18 1.86 -38.40
N ALA A 387 -0.30 0.65 -38.09
CA ALA A 387 -0.01 -0.51 -38.91
C ALA A 387 -0.78 -0.47 -40.26
N GLU A 388 -2.04 -0.06 -40.25
CA GLU A 388 -2.85 0.05 -41.48
C GLU A 388 -2.25 1.06 -42.48
N VAL A 389 -1.72 2.19 -42.01
CA VAL A 389 -1.17 3.27 -42.86
C VAL A 389 0.17 2.92 -43.53
N LYS A 390 0.88 1.88 -43.07
CA LYS A 390 2.14 1.43 -43.68
C LYS A 390 1.93 0.43 -44.84
N HIS A 391 0.67 0.21 -45.23
CA HIS A 391 0.24 -0.46 -46.46
C HIS A 391 -0.45 0.54 -47.36
#